data_AF-G8E815-F1
#
_entry.id   AF-G8E815-F1
#
_cell.length_a   1.000
_cell.length_b   1.000
_cell.length_c   1.000
_cell.angle_alpha   90.00
_cell.angle_beta   90.00
_cell.angle_gamma   90.00
#
_symmetry.space_group_name_H-M   'P 1'
#
loop_
_entity.id
_entity.type
_entity.pdbx_description
1 polymer ?
#
loop_
_entity_poly.entity_id
_entity_poly.type
_entity_poly.pdbx_seq_one_letter_code
_entity_poly.pdbx_strand_id
1 'polypeptide(L)'
;EQVMNLMLWVPNWDGVIPQPAIVKPRPRWTGKQILSMVIPDEISIQQGNNIFPPKDDGLLIQSGEIMYGLMMKKNIGAAAGGLIHLAYNSMGPEAAMALLNGIQQVVTYWLLQDGHSIGIGDTIPDKQTIEKIQAHIDDEKAEVARLTQQATNNELEALPGLNVRATFENKVSMALNTARDKAGTTTQSSLKDSNNAVTMASSGSKGSSINISQMTALVGQQIVEGKRIPFGFKYRTLPHFTKDDYSPEARGFVENSYLRGLTPTEFFFHAMAGREGLIDTAVKTAETGYIQRRLVKALEDLSARYDGTVRNSLGDTIQFLYGEDGLDAMIIEKQRMTILNISDAALEKKFRLDLANPPEWLHTEYEYGNELAGDKTSMDLLDSEWENILADRKEVRRINEPKLDEDTMQLPLNIARIIEAAKRVFGVKATDRSNLRPQDVVPVVQSTLDNMKIVRGNDPISIEADANATVLFKALLRSRLAFKELIREHRLSKVAFDYVIGELQNRWERAFVNPGEMVGVLAAQSIG
;
A
#
# COMPACT_ATOMS: atom_id res chain seq x y z
N GLU A 1 -23.37 -9.96 28.78
CA GLU A 1 -23.72 -8.61 29.23
C GLU A 1 -23.02 -7.55 28.39
N GLN A 2 -21.68 -7.40 28.44
CA GLN A 2 -20.97 -6.39 27.62
C GLN A 2 -21.30 -6.44 26.12
N VAL A 3 -21.43 -7.64 25.54
CA VAL A 3 -21.84 -7.82 24.13
C VAL A 3 -23.18 -7.17 23.86
N MET A 4 -24.20 -7.38 24.71
CA MET A 4 -25.54 -6.81 24.50
C MET A 4 -25.51 -5.29 24.49
N ASN A 5 -24.69 -4.67 25.36
CA ASN A 5 -24.52 -3.22 25.37
C ASN A 5 -23.79 -2.74 24.12
N LEU A 6 -22.75 -3.46 23.66
CA LEU A 6 -22.04 -3.17 22.42
C LEU A 6 -22.96 -3.24 21.20
N MET A 7 -23.86 -4.22 21.15
CA MET A 7 -24.83 -4.39 20.05
C MET A 7 -25.71 -3.14 19.85
N LEU A 8 -26.06 -2.44 20.92
CA LEU A 8 -26.87 -1.22 20.83
C LEU A 8 -26.17 -0.07 20.10
N TRP A 9 -24.84 -0.13 19.98
CA TRP A 9 -24.01 0.84 19.27
C TRP A 9 -23.68 0.42 17.84
N VAL A 10 -24.09 -0.78 17.41
CA VAL A 10 -23.90 -1.23 16.03
C VAL A 10 -24.95 -0.53 15.16
N PRO A 11 -24.53 0.24 14.14
CA PRO A 11 -25.48 0.93 13.27
C PRO A 11 -26.28 -0.10 12.47
N ASN A 12 -27.58 0.17 12.26
CA ASN A 12 -28.49 -0.69 11.50
C ASN A 12 -28.56 -2.15 11.99
N TRP A 13 -28.34 -2.38 13.29
CA TRP A 13 -28.45 -3.72 13.86
C TRP A 13 -29.85 -4.32 13.64
N ASP A 14 -29.89 -5.54 13.11
CA ASP A 14 -31.07 -6.32 12.75
C ASP A 14 -31.85 -6.88 13.97
N GLY A 15 -31.34 -6.68 15.19
CA GLY A 15 -31.90 -7.21 16.42
C GLY A 15 -31.51 -8.66 16.72
N VAL A 16 -30.68 -9.29 15.87
CA VAL A 16 -30.22 -10.66 16.04
C VAL A 16 -28.84 -10.66 16.69
N ILE A 17 -28.72 -11.38 17.80
CA ILE A 17 -27.42 -11.57 18.45
C ILE A 17 -26.70 -12.71 17.70
N PRO A 18 -25.47 -12.51 17.19
CA PRO A 18 -24.76 -13.54 16.45
C PRO A 18 -24.44 -14.74 17.35
N GLN A 19 -24.32 -15.93 16.76
CA GLN A 19 -23.98 -17.14 17.52
C GLN A 19 -22.58 -17.02 18.14
N PRO A 20 -22.38 -17.26 19.44
CA PRO A 20 -21.06 -17.12 20.08
C PRO A 20 -20.03 -18.07 19.45
N ALA A 21 -18.84 -17.53 19.16
CA ALA A 21 -17.71 -18.31 18.66
C ALA A 21 -17.31 -19.48 19.60
N ILE A 22 -17.48 -19.31 20.91
CA ILE A 22 -17.27 -20.36 21.91
C ILE A 22 -18.60 -20.62 22.61
N VAL A 23 -19.18 -21.81 22.41
CA VAL A 23 -20.47 -22.20 23.04
C VAL A 23 -20.28 -22.82 24.42
N LYS A 24 -19.27 -23.69 24.56
CA LYS A 24 -18.94 -24.40 25.81
C LYS A 24 -17.52 -24.01 26.27
N PRO A 25 -17.26 -23.87 27.59
CA PRO A 25 -18.16 -24.09 28.72
C PRO A 25 -19.11 -22.90 29.01
N ARG A 26 -18.81 -21.71 28.48
CA ARG A 26 -19.65 -20.52 28.56
C ARG A 26 -19.68 -19.81 27.21
N PRO A 27 -20.82 -19.25 26.78
CA PRO A 27 -20.93 -18.41 25.59
C PRO A 27 -19.93 -17.25 25.61
N ARG A 28 -19.01 -17.20 24.64
CA ARG A 28 -18.09 -16.07 24.41
C ARG A 28 -18.07 -15.68 22.94
N TRP A 29 -18.06 -14.38 22.71
CA TRP A 29 -17.90 -13.74 21.40
C TRP A 29 -16.48 -13.19 21.29
N THR A 30 -15.98 -13.11 20.06
CA THR A 30 -14.67 -12.48 19.78
C THR A 30 -14.85 -11.02 19.40
N GLY A 31 -13.81 -10.20 19.60
CA GLY A 31 -13.83 -8.81 19.15
C GLY A 31 -14.01 -8.69 17.63
N LYS A 32 -13.39 -9.59 16.86
CA LYS A 32 -13.55 -9.69 15.40
C LYS A 32 -14.99 -9.92 15.00
N GLN A 33 -15.70 -10.80 15.70
CA GLN A 33 -17.10 -11.09 15.44
C GLN A 33 -17.99 -9.86 15.63
N ILE A 34 -17.78 -9.10 16.69
CA ILE A 34 -18.57 -7.88 16.94
C ILE A 34 -18.22 -6.79 15.92
N LEU A 35 -16.94 -6.62 15.59
CA LEU A 35 -16.51 -5.64 14.59
C LEU A 35 -17.01 -5.98 13.19
N SER A 36 -17.13 -7.27 12.85
CA SER A 36 -17.62 -7.74 11.55
C SER A 36 -19.05 -7.28 11.26
N MET A 37 -19.91 -7.15 12.27
CA MET A 37 -21.30 -6.72 12.07
C MET A 37 -21.44 -5.28 11.61
N VAL A 38 -20.38 -4.49 11.76
CA VAL A 38 -20.33 -3.11 11.24
C VAL A 38 -19.90 -3.09 9.77
N ILE A 39 -19.19 -4.13 9.32
CA ILE A 39 -18.64 -4.20 7.98
C ILE A 39 -19.73 -4.73 7.04
N PRO A 40 -20.02 -4.01 5.94
CA PRO A 40 -21.01 -4.46 4.96
C PRO A 40 -20.64 -5.81 4.32
N ASP A 41 -21.66 -6.61 4.03
CA ASP A 41 -21.55 -7.94 3.45
C ASP A 41 -20.93 -7.92 2.04
N GLU A 42 -20.93 -6.78 1.35
CA GLU A 42 -20.32 -6.60 0.03
C GLU A 42 -18.79 -6.56 0.09
N ILE A 43 -18.20 -6.23 1.24
CA ILE A 43 -16.76 -6.03 1.34
C ILE A 43 -16.03 -7.36 1.52
N SER A 44 -15.02 -7.58 0.67
CA SER A 44 -14.01 -8.59 0.90
C SER A 44 -12.60 -8.12 0.65
N ILE A 45 -11.70 -8.59 1.51
CA ILE A 45 -10.29 -8.24 1.50
C ILE A 45 -9.51 -9.51 1.73
N GLN A 46 -8.55 -9.79 0.87
CA GLN A 46 -7.54 -10.81 1.10
C GLN A 46 -6.17 -10.17 1.03
N GLN A 47 -5.50 -10.09 2.17
CA GLN A 47 -4.14 -9.60 2.30
C GLN A 47 -3.29 -10.67 3.00
N GLY A 48 -2.34 -11.23 2.25
CA GLY A 48 -1.43 -12.26 2.73
C GLY A 48 -1.53 -13.55 1.93
N ASN A 49 -0.41 -14.29 1.85
CA ASN A 49 -0.29 -15.50 1.05
C ASN A 49 -0.69 -16.77 1.82
N ASN A 50 -0.75 -16.71 3.15
CA ASN A 50 -1.05 -17.85 3.99
C ASN A 50 -2.50 -17.78 4.48
N ILE A 51 -3.27 -18.85 4.24
CA ILE A 51 -4.68 -18.98 4.62
C ILE A 51 -4.82 -19.24 6.14
N PHE A 52 -3.78 -19.78 6.78
CA PHE A 52 -3.75 -20.07 8.21
C PHE A 52 -2.52 -19.43 8.87
N PRO A 53 -2.53 -18.11 9.08
CA PRO A 53 -1.39 -17.42 9.68
C PRO A 53 -1.28 -17.75 11.18
N PRO A 54 -0.13 -18.28 11.65
CA PRO A 54 0.03 -18.68 13.06
C PRO A 54 0.07 -17.50 14.03
N LYS A 55 0.46 -16.32 13.56
CA LYS A 55 0.54 -15.08 14.34
C LYS A 55 -0.60 -14.10 14.07
N ASP A 56 -1.66 -14.57 13.40
CA ASP A 56 -2.77 -13.71 12.94
C ASP A 56 -2.29 -12.60 11.99
N ASP A 57 -1.21 -12.88 11.25
CA ASP A 57 -0.63 -12.01 10.23
C ASP A 57 -1.52 -11.94 8.98
N GLY A 58 -1.59 -10.75 8.38
CA GLY A 58 -2.43 -10.50 7.20
C GLY A 58 -3.84 -10.05 7.59
N LEU A 59 -4.77 -10.15 6.64
CA LEU A 59 -6.19 -9.86 6.85
C LEU A 59 -7.02 -10.63 5.82
N LEU A 60 -8.03 -11.36 6.29
CA LEU A 60 -9.08 -11.93 5.44
C LEU A 60 -10.45 -11.47 5.96
N ILE A 61 -11.14 -10.69 5.13
CA ILE A 61 -12.54 -10.33 5.30
C ILE A 61 -13.32 -11.00 4.19
N GLN A 62 -14.26 -11.86 4.56
CA GLN A 62 -15.12 -12.60 3.64
C GLN A 62 -16.56 -12.23 3.92
N SER A 63 -17.23 -11.59 2.95
CA SER A 63 -18.62 -11.16 3.06
C SER A 63 -18.92 -10.35 4.33
N GLY A 64 -18.13 -9.29 4.59
CA GLY A 64 -18.25 -8.51 5.82
C GLY A 64 -17.67 -9.17 7.08
N GLU A 65 -17.43 -10.49 7.07
CA GLU A 65 -16.91 -11.21 8.23
C GLU A 65 -15.37 -11.26 8.28
N ILE A 66 -14.79 -10.87 9.41
CA ILE A 66 -13.35 -10.95 9.64
C ILE A 66 -12.99 -12.39 10.05
N MET A 67 -12.36 -13.11 9.14
CA MET A 67 -11.94 -14.50 9.35
C MET A 67 -10.65 -14.57 10.17
N TYR A 68 -9.63 -13.82 9.77
CA TYR A 68 -8.36 -13.68 10.48
C TYR A 68 -7.72 -12.31 10.19
N GLY A 69 -6.73 -11.95 10.99
CA GLY A 69 -5.98 -10.71 10.87
C GLY A 69 -6.29 -9.71 11.96
N LEU A 70 -5.25 -9.00 12.39
CA LEU A 70 -5.39 -7.83 13.25
C LEU A 70 -5.62 -6.57 12.43
N MET A 71 -6.66 -5.82 12.79
CA MET A 71 -6.98 -4.55 12.15
C MET A 71 -5.99 -3.45 12.58
N MET A 72 -5.03 -3.16 11.72
CA MET A 72 -4.01 -2.12 11.91
C MET A 72 -4.28 -0.90 11.01
N LYS A 73 -3.48 0.17 11.19
CA LYS A 73 -3.49 1.36 10.30
C LYS A 73 -3.41 1.01 8.81
N LYS A 74 -2.71 -0.07 8.42
CA LYS A 74 -2.61 -0.52 7.02
C LYS A 74 -3.94 -1.03 6.44
N ASN A 75 -4.89 -1.44 7.29
CA ASN A 75 -6.16 -2.03 6.90
C ASN A 75 -7.32 -1.04 7.04
N ILE A 76 -7.41 -0.35 8.18
CA ILE A 76 -8.48 0.61 8.47
C ILE A 76 -8.10 2.02 8.03
N GLY A 77 -6.82 2.40 8.06
CA GLY A 77 -6.38 3.76 7.77
C GLY A 77 -6.49 4.15 6.29
N ALA A 78 -5.91 5.30 5.95
CA ALA A 78 -5.85 5.84 4.59
C ALA A 78 -4.84 5.08 3.69
N ALA A 79 -4.96 3.76 3.63
CA ALA A 79 -4.16 2.89 2.78
C ALA A 79 -4.92 2.54 1.50
N ALA A 80 -4.22 2.49 0.36
CA ALA A 80 -4.78 1.99 -0.88
C ALA A 80 -5.20 0.51 -0.72
N GLY A 81 -6.41 0.15 -1.17
CA GLY A 81 -6.98 -1.18 -0.94
C GLY A 81 -7.34 -1.49 0.52
N GLY A 82 -7.39 -0.48 1.40
CA GLY A 82 -7.91 -0.60 2.75
C GLY A 82 -9.44 -0.69 2.82
N LEU A 83 -9.96 -1.00 3.99
CA LEU A 83 -11.39 -1.22 4.24
C LEU A 83 -12.26 -0.01 3.82
N ILE A 84 -11.86 1.21 4.20
CA ILE A 84 -12.62 2.43 3.88
C ILE A 84 -12.62 2.70 2.37
N HIS A 85 -11.47 2.53 1.72
CA HIS A 85 -11.35 2.73 0.28
C HIS A 85 -12.24 1.76 -0.49
N LEU A 86 -12.30 0.50 -0.07
CA LEU A 86 -13.17 -0.50 -0.69
C LEU A 86 -14.66 -0.23 -0.44
N ALA A 87 -15.02 0.22 0.75
CA ALA A 87 -16.39 0.64 1.06
C ALA A 87 -16.83 1.79 0.15
N TYR A 88 -15.97 2.80 -0.02
CA TYR A 88 -16.22 3.95 -0.88
C TYR A 88 -16.41 3.53 -2.35
N ASN A 89 -15.50 2.71 -2.91
CA ASN A 89 -15.54 2.33 -4.32
C ASN A 89 -16.61 1.29 -4.66
N SER A 90 -17.11 0.55 -3.67
CA SER A 90 -18.09 -0.52 -3.90
C SER A 90 -19.52 -0.06 -3.60
N MET A 91 -19.71 0.75 -2.56
CA MET A 91 -21.04 1.13 -2.05
C MET A 91 -21.27 2.65 -2.03
N GLY A 92 -20.24 3.44 -2.30
CA GLY A 92 -20.33 4.90 -2.34
C GLY A 92 -20.03 5.61 -1.00
N PRO A 93 -20.15 6.95 -1.01
CA PRO A 93 -19.72 7.79 0.11
C PRO A 93 -20.56 7.60 1.39
N GLU A 94 -21.87 7.42 1.26
CA GLU A 94 -22.77 7.29 2.41
C GLU A 94 -22.51 6.02 3.22
N ALA A 95 -22.28 4.90 2.52
CA ALA A 95 -21.92 3.63 3.13
C ALA A 95 -20.54 3.70 3.82
N ALA A 96 -19.56 4.35 3.19
CA ALA A 96 -18.25 4.57 3.81
C ALA A 96 -18.34 5.42 5.08
N MET A 97 -19.21 6.44 5.08
CA MET A 97 -19.49 7.26 6.27
C MET A 97 -20.18 6.44 7.37
N ALA A 98 -21.18 5.62 7.03
CA ALA A 98 -21.86 4.74 7.97
C ALA A 98 -20.89 3.75 8.63
N LEU A 99 -19.98 3.17 7.84
CA LEU A 99 -18.92 2.28 8.30
C LEU A 99 -17.98 2.98 9.29
N LEU A 100 -17.52 4.19 8.96
CA LEU A 100 -16.67 5.00 9.84
C LEU A 100 -17.34 5.27 11.18
N ASN A 101 -18.60 5.70 11.15
CA ASN A 101 -19.37 6.00 12.35
C ASN A 101 -19.58 4.75 13.21
N GLY A 102 -19.93 3.61 12.58
CA GLY A 102 -20.14 2.36 13.29
C GLY A 102 -18.87 1.84 13.97
N ILE A 103 -17.74 1.87 13.27
CA ILE A 103 -16.45 1.43 13.82
C ILE A 103 -16.10 2.31 15.02
N GLN A 104 -16.25 3.64 14.88
CA GLN A 104 -15.96 4.57 15.96
C GLN A 104 -16.86 4.36 17.17
N GLN A 105 -18.18 4.18 16.98
CA GLN A 105 -19.12 3.98 18.09
C GLN A 105 -18.83 2.69 18.87
N VAL A 106 -18.70 1.56 18.17
CA VAL A 106 -18.45 0.25 18.79
C VAL A 106 -17.09 0.23 19.50
N VAL A 107 -16.04 0.69 18.83
CA VAL A 107 -14.67 0.66 19.39
C VAL A 107 -14.54 1.66 20.54
N THR A 108 -15.10 2.86 20.45
CA THR A 108 -15.03 3.85 21.53
C THR A 108 -15.78 3.38 22.77
N TYR A 109 -16.96 2.77 22.60
CA TYR A 109 -17.70 2.19 23.72
C TYR A 109 -16.96 1.01 24.36
N TRP A 110 -16.34 0.14 23.55
CA TRP A 110 -15.50 -0.94 24.07
C TRP A 110 -14.30 -0.39 24.85
N LEU A 111 -13.60 0.59 24.27
CA LEU A 111 -12.42 1.21 24.86
C LEU A 111 -12.75 1.96 26.16
N LEU A 112 -13.95 2.53 26.28
CA LEU A 112 -14.43 3.16 27.51
C LEU A 112 -14.50 2.17 28.69
N GLN A 113 -14.79 0.90 28.43
CA GLN A 113 -14.89 -0.13 29.46
C GLN A 113 -13.55 -0.80 29.76
N ASP A 114 -12.75 -1.04 28.72
CA ASP A 114 -11.42 -1.67 28.85
C ASP A 114 -10.40 -0.70 29.46
N GLY A 115 -10.39 0.54 28.95
CA GLY A 115 -9.41 1.56 29.27
C GLY A 115 -8.05 1.28 28.61
N HIS A 116 -7.40 2.33 28.12
CA HIS A 116 -6.02 2.25 27.65
C HIS A 116 -5.21 3.39 28.25
N SER A 117 -4.04 3.08 28.80
CA SER A 117 -3.18 4.05 29.46
C SER A 117 -1.73 3.70 29.19
N ILE A 118 -0.87 4.71 29.17
CA ILE A 118 0.58 4.56 29.09
C ILE A 118 1.21 5.18 30.33
N GLY A 119 2.22 4.52 30.89
CA GLY A 119 2.96 5.00 32.04
C GLY A 119 4.46 4.86 31.89
N ILE A 120 5.21 5.33 32.88
CA ILE A 120 6.67 5.18 32.92
C ILE A 120 7.10 3.70 32.90
N GLY A 121 6.28 2.82 33.48
CA GLY A 121 6.51 1.37 33.50
C GLY A 121 6.59 0.74 32.11
N ASP A 122 5.93 1.32 31.11
CA ASP A 122 5.99 0.83 29.73
C ASP A 122 7.35 1.12 29.05
N THR A 123 8.16 2.02 29.63
CA THR A 123 9.48 2.38 29.10
C THR A 123 10.65 1.72 29.83
N ILE A 124 10.38 0.92 30.88
CA ILE A 124 11.43 0.29 31.68
C ILE A 124 11.70 -1.11 31.11
N PRO A 125 12.91 -1.37 30.57
CA PRO A 125 13.28 -2.68 30.05
C PRO A 125 13.83 -3.58 31.16
N ASP A 126 13.86 -4.89 30.90
CA ASP A 126 14.47 -5.86 31.82
C ASP A 126 15.99 -5.63 31.97
N LYS A 127 16.55 -5.96 33.14
CA LYS A 127 17.97 -5.79 33.42
C LYS A 127 18.87 -6.51 32.42
N GLN A 128 18.49 -7.71 31.98
CA GLN A 128 19.23 -8.46 30.95
C GLN A 128 19.25 -7.73 29.60
N THR A 129 18.15 -7.06 29.25
CA THR A 129 18.07 -6.25 28.04
C THR A 129 18.97 -5.02 28.17
N ILE A 130 18.99 -4.37 29.33
CA ILE A 130 19.88 -3.23 29.60
C ILE A 130 21.35 -3.60 29.40
N GLU A 131 21.78 -4.74 29.95
CA GLU A 131 23.15 -5.23 29.81
C GLU A 131 23.50 -5.53 28.34
N LYS A 132 22.56 -6.13 27.59
CA LYS A 132 22.74 -6.37 26.14
C LYS A 132 22.82 -5.09 25.33
N ILE A 133 21.97 -4.10 25.63
CA ILE A 133 22.01 -2.78 24.98
C ILE A 133 23.36 -2.12 25.22
N GLN A 134 23.85 -2.15 26.46
CA GLN A 134 25.15 -1.56 26.80
C GLN A 134 26.29 -2.26 26.05
N ALA A 135 26.28 -3.60 26.00
CA ALA A 135 27.27 -4.36 25.25
C ALA A 135 27.28 -3.96 23.75
N HIS A 136 26.11 -3.82 23.13
CA HIS A 136 26.03 -3.36 21.74
C HIS A 136 26.56 -1.94 21.53
N ILE A 137 26.35 -1.04 22.48
CA ILE A 137 26.89 0.32 22.42
C ILE A 137 28.41 0.29 22.56
N ASP A 138 28.93 -0.49 23.51
CA ASP A 138 30.37 -0.61 23.78
C ASP A 138 31.12 -1.23 22.59
N ASP A 139 30.55 -2.23 21.94
CA ASP A 139 31.10 -2.86 20.72
C ASP A 139 31.27 -1.84 19.59
N GLU A 140 30.25 -1.01 19.33
CA GLU A 140 30.29 -0.03 18.25
C GLU A 140 31.16 1.19 18.61
N LYS A 141 31.26 1.55 19.90
CA LYS A 141 32.25 2.54 20.37
C LYS A 141 33.68 2.03 20.17
N ALA A 142 33.93 0.74 20.43
CA ALA A 142 35.23 0.13 20.17
C ALA A 142 35.58 0.13 18.66
N GLU A 143 34.59 -0.09 17.80
CA GLU A 143 34.77 0.04 16.35
C GLU A 143 35.12 1.48 15.94
N VAL A 144 34.45 2.49 16.50
CA VAL A 144 34.81 3.90 16.25
C VAL A 144 36.23 4.21 16.73
N ALA A 145 36.65 3.66 17.88
CA ALA A 145 38.03 3.80 18.36
C ALA A 145 39.03 3.17 17.39
N ARG A 146 38.73 1.97 16.85
CA ARG A 146 39.54 1.31 15.82
C ARG A 146 39.65 2.13 14.54
N LEU A 147 38.53 2.67 14.05
CA LEU A 147 38.50 3.56 12.87
C LEU A 147 39.31 4.84 13.11
N THR A 148 39.27 5.38 14.33
CA THR A 148 40.04 6.57 14.72
C THR A 148 41.54 6.27 14.73
N GLN A 149 41.93 5.09 15.21
CA GLN A 149 43.33 4.64 15.18
C GLN A 149 43.82 4.43 13.74
N GLN A 150 43.03 3.78 12.89
CA GLN A 150 43.36 3.60 11.47
C GLN A 150 43.52 4.94 10.73
N ALA A 151 42.63 5.90 11.00
CA ALA A 151 42.73 7.23 10.43
C ALA A 151 44.00 7.96 10.92
N THR A 152 44.37 7.79 12.20
CA THR A 152 45.57 8.39 12.79
C THR A 152 46.85 7.77 12.22
N ASN A 153 46.85 6.46 11.93
CA ASN A 153 47.96 5.73 11.32
C ASN A 153 48.05 5.90 9.79
N ASN A 154 47.14 6.67 9.17
CA ASN A 154 47.00 6.80 7.72
C ASN A 154 46.73 5.47 6.98
N GLU A 155 46.12 4.50 7.64
CA GLU A 155 45.73 3.20 7.06
C GLU A 155 44.33 3.24 6.44
N LEU A 156 43.59 4.33 6.63
CA LEU A 156 42.22 4.47 6.13
C LEU A 156 42.19 4.90 4.66
N GLU A 157 41.83 3.98 3.78
CA GLU A 157 41.58 4.28 2.36
C GLU A 157 40.30 5.09 2.16
N ALA A 158 40.39 6.08 1.27
CA ALA A 158 39.26 6.92 0.89
C ALA A 158 38.31 6.16 -0.05
N LEU A 159 37.01 6.27 0.20
CA LEU A 159 36.01 5.73 -0.72
C LEU A 159 35.96 6.57 -2.01
N PRO A 160 35.59 5.97 -3.17
CA PRO A 160 35.51 6.69 -4.44
C PRO A 160 34.62 7.94 -4.33
N GLY A 161 35.15 9.10 -4.74
CA GLY A 161 34.44 10.38 -4.69
C GLY A 161 34.40 11.08 -3.32
N LEU A 162 35.03 10.50 -2.28
CA LEU A 162 35.13 11.10 -0.95
C LEU A 162 36.59 11.38 -0.57
N ASN A 163 36.80 12.37 0.29
CA ASN A 163 38.10 12.56 0.94
C ASN A 163 38.23 11.62 2.16
N VAL A 164 39.45 11.44 2.67
CA VAL A 164 39.73 10.55 3.82
C VAL A 164 38.89 10.93 5.04
N ARG A 165 38.73 12.24 5.31
CA ARG A 165 37.94 12.74 6.45
C ARG A 165 36.44 12.46 6.31
N ALA A 166 35.86 12.65 5.14
CA ALA A 166 34.47 12.34 4.86
C ALA A 166 34.24 10.83 4.87
N THR A 167 35.21 10.04 4.41
CA THR A 167 35.19 8.58 4.51
C THR A 167 35.17 8.14 5.99
N PHE A 168 36.02 8.74 6.82
CA PHE A 168 36.02 8.52 8.27
C PHE A 168 34.66 8.87 8.89
N GLU A 169 34.16 10.07 8.65
CA GLU A 169 32.86 10.52 9.19
C GLU A 169 31.70 9.65 8.72
N ASN A 170 31.72 9.17 7.47
CA ASN A 170 30.72 8.26 6.92
C ASN A 170 30.75 6.91 7.65
N LYS A 171 31.91 6.26 7.75
CA LYS A 171 32.07 4.99 8.46
C LYS A 171 31.68 5.07 9.93
N VAL A 172 32.08 6.15 10.62
CA VAL A 172 31.71 6.38 12.02
C VAL A 172 30.20 6.59 12.17
N SER A 173 29.58 7.38 11.28
CA SER A 173 28.13 7.59 11.32
C SER A 173 27.35 6.29 11.07
N MET A 174 27.85 5.43 10.18
CA MET A 174 27.27 4.10 9.94
C MET A 174 27.35 3.21 11.18
N ALA A 175 28.49 3.15 11.86
CA ALA A 175 28.67 2.36 13.09
C ALA A 175 27.71 2.84 14.20
N LEU A 176 27.63 4.15 14.43
CA LEU A 176 26.76 4.73 15.46
C LEU A 176 25.26 4.58 15.14
N ASN A 177 24.87 4.65 13.87
CA ASN A 177 23.49 4.33 13.45
C ASN A 177 23.18 2.84 13.64
N THR A 178 24.14 1.96 13.34
CA THR A 178 24.00 0.51 13.55
C THR A 178 23.83 0.20 15.04
N ALA A 179 24.57 0.87 15.93
CA ALA A 179 24.40 0.76 17.38
C ALA A 179 22.96 1.09 17.81
N ARG A 180 22.42 2.21 17.32
CA ARG A 180 21.04 2.64 17.59
C ARG A 180 20.02 1.62 17.12
N ASP A 181 20.18 1.10 15.90
CA ASP A 181 19.20 0.20 15.30
C ASP A 181 19.22 -1.20 15.96
N LYS A 182 20.42 -1.73 16.30
CA LYS A 182 20.56 -2.98 17.08
C LYS A 182 19.97 -2.86 18.48
N ALA A 183 20.26 -1.77 19.19
CA ALA A 183 19.70 -1.51 20.51
C ALA A 183 18.17 -1.36 20.47
N GLY A 184 17.64 -0.68 19.46
CA GLY A 184 16.20 -0.54 19.26
C GLY A 184 15.50 -1.87 18.99
N THR A 185 16.07 -2.71 18.11
CA THR A 185 15.52 -4.03 17.78
C THR A 185 15.54 -4.96 19.00
N THR A 186 16.63 -4.95 19.77
CA THR A 186 16.77 -5.73 21.01
C THR A 186 15.74 -5.30 22.04
N THR A 187 15.54 -3.98 22.19
CA THR A 187 14.54 -3.41 23.09
C THR A 187 13.14 -3.84 22.70
N GLN A 188 12.77 -3.65 21.43
CA GLN A 188 11.45 -4.01 20.93
C GLN A 188 11.15 -5.50 21.10
N SER A 189 12.14 -6.36 20.87
CA SER A 189 11.98 -7.82 21.03
C SER A 189 11.88 -8.25 22.50
N SER A 190 12.37 -7.43 23.43
CA SER A 190 12.32 -7.72 24.86
C SER A 190 11.03 -7.24 25.53
N LEU A 191 10.40 -6.19 24.99
CA LEU A 191 9.15 -5.68 25.52
C LEU A 191 8.03 -6.66 25.19
N LYS A 192 7.16 -6.90 26.18
CA LYS A 192 5.99 -7.78 26.00
C LYS A 192 5.02 -7.16 25.01
N ASP A 193 4.33 -7.99 24.25
CA ASP A 193 3.26 -7.55 23.33
C ASP A 193 2.13 -6.81 24.07
N SER A 194 1.93 -7.11 25.36
CA SER A 194 0.94 -6.43 26.23
C SER A 194 1.37 -5.02 26.69
N ASN A 195 2.58 -4.58 26.35
CA ASN A 195 3.05 -3.24 26.70
C ASN A 195 2.26 -2.20 25.89
N ASN A 196 1.83 -1.12 26.56
CA ASN A 196 0.96 -0.13 25.94
C ASN A 196 1.67 0.64 24.83
N ALA A 197 2.94 0.99 25.03
CA ALA A 197 3.74 1.68 24.02
C ALA A 197 3.94 0.81 22.76
N VAL A 198 4.18 -0.50 22.95
CA VAL A 198 4.30 -1.46 21.84
C VAL A 198 2.97 -1.59 21.10
N THR A 199 1.85 -1.68 21.82
CA THR A 199 0.50 -1.76 21.24
C THR A 199 0.15 -0.52 20.41
N MET A 200 0.51 0.68 20.89
CA MET A 200 0.30 1.92 20.14
C MET A 200 1.15 2.00 18.87
N ALA A 201 2.41 1.57 18.95
CA ALA A 201 3.31 1.54 17.79
C ALA A 201 2.90 0.47 16.77
N SER A 202 2.52 -0.73 17.21
CA SER A 202 2.12 -1.84 16.33
C SER A 202 0.77 -1.60 15.64
N SER A 203 -0.20 -0.99 16.35
CA SER A 203 -1.47 -0.54 15.75
C SER A 203 -1.27 0.58 14.73
N GLY A 204 -0.19 1.35 14.86
CA GLY A 204 0.11 2.53 14.05
C GLY A 204 -0.69 3.77 14.45
N SER A 205 -1.28 3.78 15.64
CA SER A 205 -2.06 4.92 16.16
C SER A 205 -1.19 6.14 16.47
N LYS A 206 -0.12 5.94 17.24
CA LYS A 206 0.88 6.97 17.54
C LYS A 206 2.21 6.35 17.97
N GLY A 207 3.30 6.96 17.54
CA GLY A 207 4.65 6.49 17.83
C GLY A 207 5.11 5.41 16.85
N SER A 208 6.40 5.11 16.93
CA SER A 208 7.11 4.13 16.11
C SER A 208 8.12 3.37 16.97
N SER A 209 8.70 2.30 16.44
CA SER A 209 9.80 1.58 17.11
C SER A 209 10.97 2.50 17.47
N ILE A 210 11.22 3.56 16.69
CA ILE A 210 12.26 4.55 16.98
C ILE A 210 11.93 5.30 18.28
N ASN A 211 10.68 5.70 18.50
CA ASN A 211 10.30 6.43 19.71
C ASN A 211 10.48 5.56 20.96
N ILE A 212 10.08 4.28 20.88
CA ILE A 212 10.27 3.32 21.98
C ILE A 212 11.77 3.13 22.27
N SER A 213 12.58 2.97 21.21
CA SER A 213 14.05 2.86 21.32
C SER A 213 14.66 4.09 22.01
N GLN A 214 14.27 5.31 21.62
CA GLN A 214 14.82 6.54 22.20
C GLN A 214 14.41 6.77 23.66
N MET A 215 13.18 6.38 24.03
CA MET A 215 12.72 6.46 25.42
C MET A 215 13.43 5.46 26.32
N THR A 216 13.74 4.28 25.80
CA THR A 216 14.14 3.10 26.60
C THR A 216 15.64 2.82 26.53
N ALA A 217 16.22 2.78 25.33
CA ALA A 217 17.58 2.31 25.03
C ALA A 217 18.60 3.45 24.93
N LEU A 218 18.56 4.22 23.83
CA LEU A 218 19.42 5.37 23.59
C LEU A 218 18.79 6.35 22.60
N VAL A 219 19.10 7.63 22.72
CA VAL A 219 18.64 8.67 21.78
C VAL A 219 19.40 8.58 20.44
N GLY A 220 20.71 8.33 20.49
CA GLY A 220 21.58 8.17 19.31
C GLY A 220 22.30 9.45 18.87
N GLN A 221 22.92 9.39 17.68
CA GLN A 221 23.75 10.46 17.13
C GLN A 221 22.93 11.71 16.78
N GLN A 222 23.35 12.88 17.28
CA GLN A 222 22.81 14.17 16.90
C GLN A 222 23.51 14.70 15.65
N ILE A 223 22.72 15.14 14.67
CA ILE A 223 23.20 15.62 13.37
C ILE A 223 22.79 17.08 13.24
N VAL A 224 23.71 17.91 12.74
CA VAL A 224 23.48 19.30 12.37
C VAL A 224 24.01 19.52 10.96
N GLU A 225 23.18 20.04 10.06
CA GLU A 225 23.50 20.26 8.64
C GLU A 225 24.06 19.00 7.93
N GLY A 226 23.47 17.84 8.25
CA GLY A 226 23.87 16.55 7.68
C GLY A 226 25.22 16.00 8.17
N LYS A 227 25.84 16.62 9.18
CA LYS A 227 27.11 16.19 9.79
C LYS A 227 26.97 16.01 11.30
N ARG A 228 27.89 15.24 11.91
CA ARG A 228 28.04 15.23 13.38
C ARG A 228 28.39 16.65 13.88
N ILE A 229 28.06 16.94 15.14
CA ILE A 229 28.17 18.29 15.74
C ILE A 229 29.51 18.94 15.37
N PRO A 230 29.53 20.07 14.65
CA PRO A 230 30.77 20.69 14.17
C PRO A 230 31.62 21.26 15.32
N PHE A 231 32.92 21.44 15.09
CA PHE A 231 33.78 22.13 16.04
C PHE A 231 33.48 23.63 16.05
N GLY A 232 32.63 24.07 16.99
CA GLY A 232 32.31 25.48 17.19
C GLY A 232 33.42 26.27 17.90
N PHE A 233 34.23 25.61 18.73
CA PHE A 233 35.44 26.19 19.32
C PHE A 233 36.68 25.73 18.55
N LYS A 234 37.82 26.37 18.81
CA LYS A 234 39.11 26.02 18.18
C LYS A 234 39.45 24.53 18.36
N TYR A 235 39.23 23.75 17.30
CA TYR A 235 39.44 22.31 17.22
C TYR A 235 38.69 21.46 18.27
N ARG A 236 37.50 21.91 18.74
CA ARG A 236 36.66 21.15 19.68
C ARG A 236 35.21 21.59 19.65
N THR A 237 34.30 20.74 20.14
CA THR A 237 32.84 21.03 20.19
C THR A 237 32.45 21.86 21.40
N LEU A 238 32.93 21.51 22.60
CA LEU A 238 32.70 22.21 23.86
C LEU A 238 34.02 22.45 24.61
N PRO A 239 34.11 23.44 25.52
CA PRO A 239 35.32 23.70 26.30
C PRO A 239 35.71 22.54 27.24
N HIS A 240 34.76 21.64 27.54
CA HIS A 240 34.94 20.44 28.37
C HIS A 240 35.71 19.32 27.66
N PHE A 241 35.79 19.34 26.32
CA PHE A 241 36.52 18.33 25.55
C PHE A 241 37.93 18.81 25.19
N THR A 242 38.83 17.84 25.00
CA THR A 242 40.18 18.09 24.47
C THR A 242 40.12 18.50 23.01
N LYS A 243 41.21 19.09 22.51
CA LYS A 243 41.31 19.45 21.09
C LYS A 243 41.45 18.19 20.25
N ASP A 244 40.91 18.26 19.04
CA ASP A 244 40.94 17.21 18.01
C ASP A 244 40.32 15.89 18.48
N ASP A 245 39.31 15.98 19.36
CA ASP A 245 38.56 14.83 19.84
C ASP A 245 37.43 14.46 18.85
N TYR A 246 37.57 13.28 18.22
CA TYR A 246 36.61 12.71 17.25
C TYR A 246 35.75 11.59 17.84
N SER A 247 35.83 11.37 19.15
CA SER A 247 35.02 10.37 19.86
C SER A 247 33.51 10.59 19.66
N PRO A 248 32.70 9.53 19.80
CA PRO A 248 31.24 9.66 19.76
C PRO A 248 30.71 10.72 20.72
N GLU A 249 31.19 10.73 21.96
CA GLU A 249 30.73 11.63 23.03
C GLU A 249 31.04 13.10 22.72
N ALA A 250 32.26 13.39 22.25
CA ALA A 250 32.66 14.75 21.90
C ALA A 250 31.91 15.26 20.66
N ARG A 251 31.46 14.37 19.78
CA ARG A 251 30.80 14.70 18.49
C ARG A 251 29.29 14.51 18.52
N GLY A 252 28.66 14.42 19.70
CA GLY A 252 27.21 14.49 19.86
C GLY A 252 26.46 13.16 19.77
N PHE A 253 27.11 12.04 20.06
CA PHE A 253 26.42 10.78 20.31
C PHE A 253 25.79 10.80 21.70
N VAL A 254 24.48 10.58 21.77
CA VAL A 254 23.74 10.48 23.03
C VAL A 254 23.51 9.02 23.34
N GLU A 255 24.25 8.52 24.33
CA GLU A 255 24.21 7.13 24.79
C GLU A 255 23.00 6.89 25.71
N ASN A 256 22.63 7.91 26.49
CA ASN A 256 21.51 7.78 27.40
C ASN A 256 20.16 7.80 26.68
N SER A 257 19.18 7.13 27.28
CA SER A 257 17.77 7.23 26.90
C SER A 257 17.06 8.37 27.64
N TYR A 258 15.87 8.75 27.18
CA TYR A 258 15.07 9.74 27.92
C TYR A 258 14.67 9.27 29.32
N LEU A 259 14.54 7.95 29.55
CA LEU A 259 14.29 7.39 30.88
C LEU A 259 15.49 7.58 31.82
N ARG A 260 16.71 7.35 31.34
CA ARG A 260 17.94 7.55 32.15
C ARG A 260 18.23 9.02 32.40
N GLY A 261 17.84 9.88 31.46
CA GLY A 261 18.16 11.30 31.45
C GLY A 261 19.49 11.59 30.77
N LEU A 262 19.58 12.76 30.15
CA LEU A 262 20.75 13.17 29.37
C LEU A 262 21.77 13.89 30.28
N THR A 263 23.05 13.65 30.03
CA THR A 263 24.13 14.45 30.63
C THR A 263 24.10 15.90 30.10
N PRO A 264 24.72 16.87 30.79
CA PRO A 264 24.71 18.27 30.33
C PRO A 264 25.29 18.48 28.91
N THR A 265 26.32 17.71 28.54
CA THR A 265 26.91 17.73 27.19
C THR A 265 25.95 17.16 26.14
N GLU A 266 25.35 16.00 26.42
CA GLU A 266 24.34 15.39 25.56
C GLU A 266 23.11 16.28 25.39
N PHE A 267 22.63 16.88 26.48
CA PHE A 267 21.49 17.80 26.47
C PHE A 267 21.76 19.00 25.56
N PHE A 268 22.95 19.61 25.64
CA PHE A 268 23.30 20.74 24.79
C PHE A 268 23.39 20.34 23.30
N PHE A 269 24.00 19.20 22.98
CA PHE A 269 24.05 18.70 21.60
C PHE A 269 22.66 18.33 21.06
N HIS A 270 21.81 17.73 21.90
CA HIS A 270 20.43 17.44 21.54
C HIS A 270 19.61 18.71 21.32
N ALA A 271 19.80 19.73 22.14
CA ALA A 271 19.16 21.04 21.96
C ALA A 271 19.63 21.74 20.67
N MET A 272 20.91 21.58 20.29
CA MET A 272 21.45 22.12 19.04
C MET A 272 20.78 21.49 17.82
N ALA A 273 20.69 20.16 17.77
CA ALA A 273 20.00 19.46 16.69
C ALA A 273 18.48 19.74 16.69
N GLY A 274 17.86 19.78 17.87
CA GLY A 274 16.44 20.15 18.01
C GLY A 274 16.16 21.57 17.51
N ARG A 275 17.09 22.51 17.72
CA ARG A 275 16.96 23.89 17.23
C ARG A 275 17.01 23.96 15.70
N GLU A 276 17.86 23.18 15.05
CA GLU A 276 17.87 23.08 13.57
C GLU A 276 16.49 22.62 13.07
N GLY A 277 15.92 21.56 13.65
CA GLY A 277 14.60 21.06 13.26
C GLY A 277 13.47 22.11 13.43
N LEU A 278 13.53 22.91 14.50
CA LEU A 278 12.58 24.02 14.70
C LEU A 278 12.75 25.13 13.66
N ILE A 279 13.99 25.47 13.31
CA ILE A 279 14.28 26.47 12.27
C ILE A 279 13.84 25.96 10.91
N ASP A 280 14.19 24.72 10.56
CA ASP A 280 13.81 24.06 9.30
C ASP A 280 12.28 24.01 9.14
N THR A 281 11.55 23.70 10.22
CA THR A 281 10.09 23.74 10.22
C THR A 281 9.56 25.15 9.91
N ALA A 282 10.14 26.18 10.54
CA ALA A 282 9.72 27.57 10.31
C ALA A 282 10.00 28.03 8.86
N VAL A 283 11.17 27.68 8.32
CA VAL A 283 11.56 28.01 6.94
C VAL A 283 10.69 27.26 5.94
N LYS A 284 10.55 25.93 6.09
CA LYS A 284 9.72 25.09 5.22
C LYS A 284 8.26 25.53 5.20
N THR A 285 7.70 25.96 6.34
CA THR A 285 6.31 26.46 6.39
C THR A 285 6.11 27.68 5.48
N ALA A 286 7.07 28.62 5.48
CA ALA A 286 7.00 29.80 4.63
C ALA A 286 7.23 29.46 3.14
N GLU A 287 8.21 28.61 2.84
CA GLU A 287 8.55 28.23 1.46
C GLU A 287 7.46 27.35 0.82
N THR A 288 6.98 26.31 1.51
CA THR A 288 5.93 25.41 1.01
C THR A 288 4.63 26.15 0.74
N GLY A 289 4.20 27.04 1.66
CA GLY A 289 3.01 27.87 1.45
C GLY A 289 3.15 28.82 0.24
N TYR A 290 4.33 29.38 0.02
CA TYR A 290 4.59 30.24 -1.13
C TYR A 290 4.63 29.45 -2.45
N ILE A 291 5.28 28.27 -2.46
CA ILE A 291 5.28 27.35 -3.60
C ILE A 291 3.85 26.93 -3.94
N GLN A 292 3.05 26.55 -2.94
CA GLN A 292 1.66 26.16 -3.13
C GLN A 292 0.84 27.28 -3.78
N ARG A 293 0.97 28.51 -3.27
CA ARG A 293 0.32 29.68 -3.87
C ARG A 293 0.75 29.90 -5.33
N ARG A 294 2.04 29.73 -5.64
CA ARG A 294 2.56 29.89 -7.01
C ARG A 294 2.03 28.82 -7.95
N LEU A 295 1.96 27.56 -7.50
CA LEU A 295 1.38 26.47 -8.28
C LEU A 295 -0.10 26.73 -8.57
N VAL A 296 -0.88 27.07 -7.55
CA VAL A 296 -2.30 27.40 -7.73
C VAL A 296 -2.46 28.57 -8.71
N LYS A 297 -1.69 29.64 -8.57
CA LYS A 297 -1.78 30.80 -9.46
C LYS A 297 -1.36 30.51 -10.90
N ALA A 298 -0.44 29.57 -11.11
CA ALA A 298 -0.01 29.18 -12.45
C ALA A 298 -1.00 28.24 -13.14
N LEU A 299 -1.80 27.49 -12.39
CA LEU A 299 -2.69 26.44 -12.90
C LEU A 299 -4.18 26.74 -12.70
N GLU A 300 -4.54 27.91 -12.14
CA GLU A 300 -5.93 28.19 -11.74
C GLU A 300 -6.92 28.26 -12.88
N ASP A 301 -6.46 28.49 -14.10
CA ASP A 301 -7.32 28.63 -15.28
C ASP A 301 -7.42 27.35 -16.13
N LEU A 302 -6.75 26.27 -15.73
CA LEU A 302 -6.83 24.99 -16.41
C LEU A 302 -8.10 24.24 -15.99
N SER A 303 -8.92 23.90 -16.98
CA SER A 303 -10.15 23.14 -16.80
C SER A 303 -10.32 22.08 -17.88
N ALA A 304 -10.95 20.96 -17.50
CA ALA A 304 -11.38 19.94 -18.46
C ALA A 304 -12.56 20.48 -19.28
N ARG A 305 -12.49 20.35 -20.60
CA ARG A 305 -13.53 20.81 -21.53
C ARG A 305 -14.40 19.63 -21.98
N TYR A 306 -15.56 19.93 -22.57
CA TYR A 306 -16.54 18.93 -23.03
C TYR A 306 -16.02 17.98 -24.12
N ASP A 307 -14.94 18.35 -24.81
CA ASP A 307 -14.26 17.53 -25.80
C ASP A 307 -13.19 16.61 -25.19
N GLY A 308 -13.04 16.58 -23.85
CA GLY A 308 -12.03 15.78 -23.13
C GLY A 308 -10.66 16.44 -23.04
N THR A 309 -10.46 17.59 -23.71
CA THR A 309 -9.18 18.32 -23.67
C THR A 309 -9.06 19.15 -22.40
N VAL A 310 -7.83 19.42 -21.97
CA VAL A 310 -7.54 20.37 -20.89
C VAL A 310 -7.03 21.66 -21.51
N ARG A 311 -7.72 22.76 -21.23
CA ARG A 311 -7.40 24.08 -21.81
C ARG A 311 -7.29 25.16 -20.76
N ASN A 312 -6.48 26.16 -21.05
CA ASN A 312 -6.37 27.38 -20.25
C ASN A 312 -7.55 28.34 -20.51
N SER A 313 -7.50 29.54 -19.91
CA SER A 313 -8.49 30.60 -20.10
C SER A 313 -8.52 31.19 -21.52
N LEU A 314 -7.38 31.18 -22.22
CA LEU A 314 -7.25 31.68 -23.60
C LEU A 314 -7.77 30.69 -24.64
N GLY A 315 -7.98 29.43 -24.25
CA GLY A 315 -8.40 28.35 -25.14
C GLY A 315 -7.23 27.54 -25.72
N ASP A 316 -6.00 27.80 -25.28
CA ASP A 316 -4.83 26.99 -25.65
C ASP A 316 -4.95 25.60 -25.02
N THR A 317 -4.65 24.57 -25.81
CA THR A 317 -4.73 23.18 -25.37
C THR A 317 -3.41 22.79 -24.69
N ILE A 318 -3.48 22.40 -23.42
CA ILE A 318 -2.34 21.93 -22.63
C ILE A 318 -2.21 20.41 -22.74
N GLN A 319 -3.33 19.69 -22.63
CA GLN A 319 -3.41 18.25 -22.84
C GLN A 319 -4.57 17.94 -23.79
N PHE A 320 -4.33 17.05 -24.76
CA PHE A 320 -5.38 16.56 -25.65
C PHE A 320 -6.39 15.67 -24.92
N LEU A 321 -5.95 15.01 -23.85
CA LEU A 321 -6.77 14.21 -22.97
C LEU A 321 -6.28 14.39 -21.54
N TYR A 322 -7.20 14.63 -20.60
CA TYR A 322 -6.85 14.78 -19.18
C TYR A 322 -6.08 13.54 -18.70
N GLY A 323 -4.90 13.74 -18.09
CA GLY A 323 -4.13 12.62 -17.55
C GLY A 323 -3.64 11.59 -18.58
N GLU A 324 -3.72 11.91 -19.88
CA GLU A 324 -3.42 11.00 -21.00
C GLU A 324 -4.34 9.76 -21.09
N ASP A 325 -5.31 9.61 -20.19
CA ASP A 325 -6.30 8.52 -20.14
C ASP A 325 -7.77 9.00 -20.06
N GLY A 326 -8.01 10.28 -19.76
CA GLY A 326 -9.35 10.88 -19.70
C GLY A 326 -10.17 10.47 -18.48
N LEU A 327 -9.54 9.86 -17.49
CA LEU A 327 -10.22 9.26 -16.34
C LEU A 327 -10.05 10.12 -15.08
N ASP A 328 -11.03 10.02 -14.18
CA ASP A 328 -10.96 10.64 -12.86
C ASP A 328 -10.00 9.84 -11.96
N ALA A 329 -9.04 10.55 -11.36
CA ALA A 329 -8.04 10.01 -10.45
C ALA A 329 -8.66 9.30 -9.21
N MET A 330 -9.88 9.65 -8.81
CA MET A 330 -10.57 9.02 -7.68
C MET A 330 -10.94 7.55 -7.91
N ILE A 331 -11.07 7.13 -9.18
CA ILE A 331 -11.55 5.79 -9.56
C ILE A 331 -10.38 4.84 -9.88
N ILE A 332 -9.16 5.40 -9.96
CA ILE A 332 -7.95 4.66 -10.28
C ILE A 332 -7.46 3.88 -9.06
N GLU A 333 -7.20 2.58 -9.25
CA GLU A 333 -6.70 1.70 -8.22
C GLU A 333 -5.42 0.97 -8.67
N LYS A 334 -4.59 0.60 -7.70
CA LYS A 334 -3.40 -0.19 -7.96
C LYS A 334 -3.79 -1.64 -8.29
N GLN A 335 -3.56 -2.05 -9.54
CA GLN A 335 -3.89 -3.37 -10.05
C GLN A 335 -2.66 -4.10 -10.59
N ARG A 336 -2.65 -5.43 -10.47
CA ARG A 336 -1.56 -6.27 -10.94
C ARG A 336 -1.81 -6.75 -12.37
N MET A 337 -0.88 -6.46 -13.26
CA MET A 337 -0.81 -6.90 -14.65
C MET A 337 -0.07 -8.24 -14.73
N THR A 338 -0.81 -9.34 -14.72
CA THR A 338 -0.21 -10.70 -14.66
C THR A 338 0.61 -11.08 -15.89
N ILE A 339 0.36 -10.45 -17.05
CA ILE A 339 1.01 -10.79 -18.33
C ILE A 339 2.48 -10.35 -18.42
N LEU A 340 2.92 -9.41 -17.58
CA LEU A 340 4.22 -8.75 -17.71
C LEU A 340 5.40 -9.63 -17.27
N ASN A 341 5.37 -10.14 -16.04
CA ASN A 341 6.55 -10.75 -15.40
C ASN A 341 6.58 -12.28 -15.47
N ILE A 342 5.57 -12.89 -16.10
CA ILE A 342 5.53 -14.35 -16.31
C ILE A 342 6.43 -14.77 -17.47
N SER A 343 7.07 -15.94 -17.33
CA SER A 343 7.85 -16.54 -18.41
C SER A 343 6.95 -16.94 -19.58
N ASP A 344 7.51 -17.06 -20.78
CA ASP A 344 6.74 -17.40 -21.97
C ASP A 344 6.04 -18.76 -21.83
N ALA A 345 6.72 -19.75 -21.24
CA ALA A 345 6.14 -21.06 -20.94
C ALA A 345 5.01 -20.98 -19.90
N ALA A 346 5.14 -20.11 -18.88
CA ALA A 346 4.08 -19.92 -17.88
C ALA A 346 2.86 -19.18 -18.47
N LEU A 347 3.09 -18.21 -19.37
CA LEU A 347 2.04 -17.50 -20.11
C LEU A 347 1.25 -18.46 -20.98
N GLU A 348 1.94 -19.28 -21.77
CA GLU A 348 1.30 -20.30 -22.61
C GLU A 348 0.48 -21.27 -21.75
N LYS A 349 1.06 -21.77 -20.65
CA LYS A 349 0.36 -22.64 -19.72
C LYS A 349 -0.86 -21.98 -19.08
N LYS A 350 -0.85 -20.65 -18.86
CA LYS A 350 -1.97 -19.92 -18.24
C LYS A 350 -3.10 -19.62 -19.22
N PHE A 351 -2.79 -19.09 -20.40
CA PHE A 351 -3.80 -18.54 -21.32
C PHE A 351 -4.08 -19.42 -22.54
N ARG A 352 -3.09 -20.11 -23.11
CA ARG A 352 -3.29 -20.90 -24.34
C ARG A 352 -4.13 -22.15 -24.06
N LEU A 353 -5.18 -22.37 -24.85
CA LEU A 353 -6.00 -23.58 -24.83
C LEU A 353 -6.02 -24.19 -26.23
N ASP A 354 -5.24 -25.24 -26.43
CA ASP A 354 -5.24 -26.01 -27.68
C ASP A 354 -6.36 -27.07 -27.63
N LEU A 355 -7.34 -26.95 -28.52
CA LEU A 355 -8.47 -27.89 -28.63
C LEU A 355 -8.13 -29.12 -29.49
N ALA A 356 -7.04 -29.11 -30.25
CA ALA A 356 -6.56 -30.26 -31.01
C ALA A 356 -5.87 -31.29 -30.09
N ASN A 357 -5.16 -30.80 -29.07
CA ASN A 357 -4.60 -31.59 -27.97
C ASN A 357 -5.15 -31.11 -26.63
N PRO A 358 -6.43 -31.38 -26.33
CA PRO A 358 -7.06 -30.85 -25.13
C PRO A 358 -6.38 -31.42 -23.87
N PRO A 359 -6.13 -30.57 -22.86
CA PRO A 359 -5.57 -31.05 -21.60
C PRO A 359 -6.62 -31.87 -20.83
N GLU A 360 -6.16 -32.86 -20.07
CA GLU A 360 -7.02 -33.84 -19.38
C GLU A 360 -8.08 -33.20 -18.45
N TRP A 361 -7.76 -32.06 -17.85
CA TRP A 361 -8.70 -31.31 -16.99
C TRP A 361 -9.92 -30.75 -17.75
N LEU A 362 -9.81 -30.52 -19.07
CA LEU A 362 -10.90 -29.97 -19.87
C LEU A 362 -12.12 -30.91 -19.89
N HIS A 363 -11.88 -32.23 -19.90
CA HIS A 363 -12.94 -33.24 -19.91
C HIS A 363 -13.60 -33.44 -18.54
N THR A 364 -12.89 -33.12 -17.46
CA THR A 364 -13.32 -33.43 -16.08
C THR A 364 -13.89 -32.22 -15.35
N GLU A 365 -13.38 -31.03 -15.64
CA GLU A 365 -13.66 -29.80 -14.89
C GLU A 365 -14.54 -28.79 -15.66
N TYR A 366 -14.86 -29.04 -16.93
CA TYR A 366 -15.67 -28.15 -17.78
C TYR A 366 -16.85 -28.89 -18.41
N GLU A 367 -18.01 -28.25 -18.47
CA GLU A 367 -19.28 -28.91 -18.83
C GLU A 367 -19.28 -29.37 -20.30
N TYR A 368 -18.78 -28.54 -21.21
CA TYR A 368 -18.75 -28.83 -22.65
C TYR A 368 -17.40 -29.36 -23.13
N GLY A 369 -16.56 -29.91 -22.25
CA GLY A 369 -15.19 -30.33 -22.61
C GLY A 369 -15.10 -31.37 -23.72
N ASN A 370 -16.07 -32.29 -23.77
CA ASN A 370 -16.13 -33.33 -24.82
C ASN A 370 -16.64 -32.80 -26.16
N GLU A 371 -17.52 -31.79 -26.15
CA GLU A 371 -18.09 -31.18 -27.36
C GLU A 371 -17.13 -30.19 -28.02
N LEU A 372 -16.30 -29.53 -27.21
CA LEU A 372 -15.35 -28.52 -27.66
C LEU A 372 -14.07 -29.13 -28.24
N ALA A 373 -13.78 -30.40 -27.93
CA ALA A 373 -12.60 -31.09 -28.42
C ALA A 373 -12.67 -31.26 -29.95
N GLY A 374 -11.76 -30.59 -30.67
CA GLY A 374 -11.70 -30.61 -32.13
C GLY A 374 -12.71 -29.70 -32.86
N ASP A 375 -13.44 -28.82 -32.16
CA ASP A 375 -14.28 -27.81 -32.81
C ASP A 375 -13.41 -26.70 -33.42
N LYS A 376 -13.39 -26.64 -34.75
CA LYS A 376 -12.63 -25.65 -35.50
C LYS A 376 -13.08 -24.22 -35.22
N THR A 377 -14.38 -23.98 -35.05
CA THR A 377 -14.90 -22.61 -34.86
C THR A 377 -14.46 -22.01 -33.53
N SER A 378 -14.51 -22.82 -32.46
CA SER A 378 -14.00 -22.41 -31.15
C SER A 378 -12.48 -22.30 -31.12
N MET A 379 -11.76 -23.13 -31.90
CA MET A 379 -10.30 -23.04 -32.02
C MET A 379 -9.86 -21.71 -32.64
N ASP A 380 -10.47 -21.31 -33.76
CA ASP A 380 -10.16 -20.05 -34.44
C ASP A 380 -10.40 -18.84 -33.50
N LEU A 381 -11.44 -18.87 -32.66
CA LEU A 381 -11.70 -17.82 -31.66
C LEU A 381 -10.62 -17.78 -30.56
N LEU A 382 -10.23 -18.93 -30.02
CA LEU A 382 -9.22 -19.00 -28.95
C LEU A 382 -7.82 -18.63 -29.45
N ASP A 383 -7.48 -18.99 -30.70
CA ASP A 383 -6.23 -18.58 -31.32
C ASP A 383 -6.20 -17.05 -31.52
N SER A 384 -7.32 -16.45 -31.94
CA SER A 384 -7.42 -14.99 -32.05
C SER A 384 -7.27 -14.27 -30.69
N GLU A 385 -7.86 -14.83 -29.61
CA GLU A 385 -7.69 -14.31 -28.24
C GLU A 385 -6.22 -14.37 -27.81
N TRP A 386 -5.56 -15.50 -28.08
CA TRP A 386 -4.16 -15.72 -27.73
C TRP A 386 -3.21 -14.77 -28.48
N GLU A 387 -3.40 -14.58 -29.79
CA GLU A 387 -2.63 -13.63 -30.59
C GLU A 387 -2.77 -12.19 -30.06
N ASN A 388 -3.98 -11.79 -29.69
CA ASN A 388 -4.23 -10.48 -29.09
C ASN A 388 -3.52 -10.30 -27.75
N ILE A 389 -3.53 -11.31 -26.87
CA ILE A 389 -2.79 -11.26 -25.58
C ILE A 389 -1.27 -11.16 -25.81
N LEU A 390 -0.74 -11.86 -26.83
CA LEU A 390 0.67 -11.76 -27.19
C LEU A 390 1.04 -10.37 -27.72
N ALA A 391 0.18 -9.78 -28.56
CA ALA A 391 0.34 -8.43 -29.05
C ALA A 391 0.33 -7.40 -27.92
N ASP A 392 -0.64 -7.49 -27.00
CA ASP A 392 -0.72 -6.64 -25.81
C ASP A 392 0.53 -6.77 -24.96
N ARG A 393 0.99 -7.99 -24.67
CA ARG A 393 2.16 -8.21 -23.84
C ARG A 393 3.41 -7.56 -24.44
N LYS A 394 3.57 -7.64 -25.76
CA LYS A 394 4.69 -6.99 -26.46
C LYS A 394 4.60 -5.48 -26.33
N GLU A 395 3.41 -4.92 -26.53
CA GLU A 395 3.20 -3.47 -26.50
C GLU A 395 3.34 -2.89 -25.09
N VAL A 396 2.72 -3.51 -24.08
CA VAL A 396 2.86 -3.08 -22.68
C VAL A 396 4.31 -3.21 -22.21
N ARG A 397 5.06 -4.24 -22.62
CA ARG A 397 6.50 -4.34 -22.31
C ARG A 397 7.33 -3.25 -23.00
N ARG A 398 6.95 -2.85 -24.22
CA ARG A 398 7.58 -1.74 -24.94
C ARG A 398 7.35 -0.42 -24.20
N ILE A 399 6.12 -0.18 -23.74
CA ILE A 399 5.76 1.02 -22.98
C ILE A 399 6.45 1.02 -21.60
N ASN A 400 6.51 -0.13 -20.94
CA ASN A 400 7.05 -0.28 -19.58
C ASN A 400 8.54 -0.69 -19.54
N GLU A 401 9.29 -0.49 -20.63
CA GLU A 401 10.72 -0.82 -20.73
C GLU A 401 11.58 -0.33 -19.54
N PRO A 402 11.42 0.91 -19.01
CA PRO A 402 12.25 1.38 -17.89
C PRO A 402 11.90 0.73 -16.54
N LYS A 403 10.75 0.05 -16.43
CA LYS A 403 10.22 -0.50 -15.17
C LYS A 403 9.66 -1.90 -15.35
N LEU A 404 10.35 -2.73 -16.13
CA LEU A 404 9.92 -4.10 -16.44
C LEU A 404 9.70 -4.97 -15.20
N ASP A 405 10.37 -4.67 -14.08
CA ASP A 405 10.20 -5.42 -12.83
C ASP A 405 8.90 -5.08 -12.08
N GLU A 406 8.26 -3.93 -12.36
CA GLU A 406 7.02 -3.51 -11.71
C GLU A 406 5.80 -4.06 -12.46
N ASP A 407 5.13 -5.07 -11.87
CA ASP A 407 3.89 -5.65 -12.42
C ASP A 407 2.61 -4.97 -11.93
N THR A 408 2.73 -3.94 -11.11
CA THR A 408 1.59 -3.19 -10.57
C THR A 408 1.44 -1.84 -11.25
N MET A 409 0.26 -1.56 -11.78
CA MET A 409 -0.08 -0.31 -12.48
C MET A 409 -1.31 0.33 -11.84
N GLN A 410 -1.43 1.64 -11.99
CA GLN A 410 -2.61 2.40 -11.57
C GLN A 410 -3.61 2.37 -12.72
N LEU A 411 -4.69 1.61 -12.56
CA LEU A 411 -5.69 1.38 -13.62
C LEU A 411 -7.11 1.49 -13.05
N PRO A 412 -8.08 1.97 -13.83
CA PRO A 412 -9.46 2.08 -13.39
C PRO A 412 -10.09 0.69 -13.24
N LEU A 413 -11.20 0.62 -12.51
CA LEU A 413 -12.04 -0.57 -12.38
C LEU A 413 -11.27 -1.79 -11.87
N ASN A 414 -11.35 -2.07 -10.57
CA ASN A 414 -10.73 -3.27 -10.01
C ASN A 414 -11.43 -4.56 -10.49
N ILE A 415 -10.96 -5.13 -11.60
CA ILE A 415 -11.62 -6.27 -12.27
C ILE A 415 -11.63 -7.51 -11.38
N ALA A 416 -10.54 -7.76 -10.65
CA ALA A 416 -10.45 -8.89 -9.72
C ALA A 416 -11.56 -8.80 -8.65
N ARG A 417 -11.81 -7.60 -8.13
CA ARG A 417 -12.89 -7.37 -7.15
C ARG A 417 -14.28 -7.59 -7.76
N ILE A 418 -14.51 -7.13 -8.99
CA ILE A 418 -15.80 -7.31 -9.69
C ILE A 418 -16.07 -8.81 -9.92
N ILE A 419 -15.04 -9.58 -10.31
CA ILE A 419 -15.16 -11.04 -10.49
C ILE A 419 -15.47 -11.73 -9.16
N GLU A 420 -14.77 -11.39 -8.08
CA GLU A 420 -15.06 -11.98 -6.76
C GLU A 420 -16.44 -11.59 -6.22
N ALA A 421 -16.90 -10.37 -6.48
CA ALA A 421 -18.27 -9.95 -6.18
C ALA A 421 -19.30 -10.78 -6.95
N ALA A 422 -19.08 -11.01 -8.26
CA ALA A 422 -19.95 -11.86 -9.07
C ALA A 422 -19.98 -13.31 -8.56
N LYS A 423 -18.83 -13.89 -8.23
CA LYS A 423 -18.76 -15.24 -7.63
C LYS A 423 -19.59 -15.36 -6.37
N ARG A 424 -19.64 -14.30 -5.55
CA ARG A 424 -20.49 -14.25 -4.35
C ARG A 424 -21.97 -14.19 -4.69
N VAL A 425 -22.38 -13.23 -5.51
CA VAL A 425 -23.80 -13.01 -5.85
C VAL A 425 -24.43 -14.28 -6.41
N PHE A 426 -23.69 -15.04 -7.22
CA PHE A 426 -24.16 -16.28 -7.84
C PHE A 426 -23.75 -17.55 -7.08
N GLY A 427 -23.05 -17.44 -5.94
CA GLY A 427 -22.65 -18.58 -5.12
C GLY A 427 -21.76 -19.61 -5.83
N VAL A 428 -20.85 -19.15 -6.69
CA VAL A 428 -19.96 -20.00 -7.50
C VAL A 428 -18.96 -20.74 -6.62
N LYS A 429 -18.97 -22.08 -6.66
CA LYS A 429 -18.02 -22.92 -5.91
C LYS A 429 -16.84 -23.31 -6.78
N ALA A 430 -15.70 -23.56 -6.14
CA ALA A 430 -14.49 -24.01 -6.83
C ALA A 430 -14.65 -25.38 -7.53
N THR A 431 -15.64 -26.18 -7.14
CA THR A 431 -15.96 -27.49 -7.72
C THR A 431 -16.95 -27.42 -8.88
N ASP A 432 -17.59 -26.27 -9.11
CA ASP A 432 -18.63 -26.14 -10.12
C ASP A 432 -17.99 -26.15 -11.52
N ARG A 433 -18.71 -26.75 -12.48
CA ARG A 433 -18.29 -26.73 -13.88
C ARG A 433 -18.88 -25.51 -14.55
N SER A 434 -18.04 -24.74 -15.25
CA SER A 434 -18.49 -23.59 -16.02
C SER A 434 -19.29 -24.02 -17.25
N ASN A 435 -20.35 -23.27 -17.56
CA ASN A 435 -21.17 -23.41 -18.77
C ASN A 435 -20.83 -22.36 -19.85
N LEU A 436 -19.70 -21.66 -19.72
CA LEU A 436 -19.28 -20.63 -20.67
C LEU A 436 -18.67 -21.25 -21.93
N ARG A 437 -19.16 -20.86 -23.11
CA ARG A 437 -18.57 -21.25 -24.40
C ARG A 437 -17.65 -20.15 -24.93
N PRO A 438 -16.60 -20.48 -25.72
CA PRO A 438 -15.76 -19.47 -26.36
C PRO A 438 -16.55 -18.46 -27.19
N GLN A 439 -17.62 -18.92 -27.86
CA GLN A 439 -18.55 -18.08 -28.64
C GLN A 439 -19.31 -17.05 -27.79
N ASP A 440 -19.53 -17.32 -26.51
CA ASP A 440 -20.21 -16.41 -25.58
C ASP A 440 -19.24 -15.43 -24.92
N VAL A 441 -17.94 -15.75 -24.86
CA VAL A 441 -16.94 -14.95 -24.14
C VAL A 441 -16.16 -14.07 -25.11
N VAL A 442 -15.44 -14.65 -26.07
CA VAL A 442 -14.46 -13.92 -26.90
C VAL A 442 -15.13 -12.78 -27.68
N PRO A 443 -16.26 -12.97 -28.39
CA PRO A 443 -16.93 -11.87 -29.10
C PRO A 443 -17.51 -10.81 -28.16
N VAL A 444 -18.00 -11.21 -26.98
CA VAL A 444 -18.59 -10.28 -26.00
C VAL A 444 -17.51 -9.43 -25.34
N VAL A 445 -16.37 -10.02 -24.97
CA VAL A 445 -15.21 -9.28 -24.47
C VAL A 445 -14.71 -8.31 -25.53
N GLN A 446 -14.55 -8.75 -26.78
CA GLN A 446 -14.11 -7.89 -27.88
C GLN A 446 -15.09 -6.73 -28.11
N SER A 447 -16.40 -7.02 -28.19
CA SER A 447 -17.43 -5.98 -28.33
C SER A 447 -17.43 -5.00 -27.15
N THR A 448 -17.18 -5.48 -25.94
CA THR A 448 -17.08 -4.62 -24.74
C THR A 448 -15.87 -3.71 -24.81
N LEU A 449 -14.70 -4.23 -25.22
CA LEU A 449 -13.49 -3.44 -25.44
C LEU A 449 -13.69 -2.38 -26.53
N ASP A 450 -14.41 -2.72 -27.60
CA ASP A 450 -14.70 -1.78 -28.69
C ASP A 450 -15.70 -0.68 -28.28
N ASN A 451 -16.61 -0.98 -27.34
CA ASN A 451 -17.55 -0.01 -26.77
C ASN A 451 -16.91 0.89 -25.70
N MET A 452 -15.88 0.42 -25.00
CA MET A 452 -15.12 1.18 -24.00
C MET A 452 -14.17 2.17 -24.67
N LYS A 453 -14.75 3.23 -25.25
CA LYS A 453 -14.03 4.34 -25.87
C LYS A 453 -13.95 5.53 -24.92
N ILE A 454 -12.79 6.18 -24.91
CA ILE A 454 -12.55 7.47 -24.28
C ILE A 454 -12.82 8.59 -25.28
N VAL A 455 -12.24 8.51 -26.47
CA VAL A 455 -12.38 9.53 -27.50
C VAL A 455 -13.52 9.14 -28.45
N ARG A 456 -14.59 9.93 -28.45
CA ARG A 456 -15.78 9.68 -29.27
C ARG A 456 -15.61 10.34 -30.64
N GLY A 457 -15.07 9.61 -31.61
CA GLY A 457 -14.93 10.06 -33.00
C GLY A 457 -14.74 8.90 -33.99
N ASN A 458 -15.15 9.11 -35.24
CA ASN A 458 -14.99 8.14 -36.32
C ASN A 458 -13.89 8.54 -37.31
N ASP A 459 -13.28 9.70 -37.11
CA ASP A 459 -12.14 10.14 -37.89
C ASP A 459 -10.87 9.35 -37.50
N PRO A 460 -9.90 9.21 -38.42
CA PRO A 460 -8.70 8.42 -38.17
C PRO A 460 -7.89 8.87 -36.94
N ILE A 461 -7.88 10.17 -36.64
CA ILE A 461 -7.13 10.75 -35.53
C ILE A 461 -7.79 10.38 -34.20
N SER A 462 -9.12 10.51 -34.09
CA SER A 462 -9.85 10.08 -32.89
C SER A 462 -9.71 8.59 -32.60
N ILE A 463 -9.70 7.74 -33.64
CA ILE A 463 -9.50 6.30 -33.49
C ILE A 463 -8.09 6.00 -32.96
N GLU A 464 -7.07 6.67 -33.49
CA GLU A 464 -5.69 6.54 -33.01
C GLU A 464 -5.53 7.04 -31.57
N ALA A 465 -6.14 8.19 -31.24
CA ALA A 465 -6.12 8.75 -29.90
C ALA A 465 -6.79 7.83 -28.86
N ASP A 466 -7.94 7.25 -29.20
CA ASP A 466 -8.63 6.27 -28.36
C ASP A 466 -7.79 5.00 -28.15
N ALA A 467 -7.19 4.49 -29.23
CA ALA A 467 -6.33 3.31 -29.17
C ALA A 467 -5.16 3.56 -28.21
N ASN A 468 -4.49 4.71 -28.31
CA ASN A 468 -3.37 5.08 -27.45
C ASN A 468 -3.77 5.25 -25.97
N ALA A 469 -4.89 5.90 -25.70
CA ALA A 469 -5.35 6.15 -24.33
C ALA A 469 -5.82 4.87 -23.60
N THR A 470 -6.27 3.87 -24.35
CA THR A 470 -6.85 2.64 -23.78
C THR A 470 -5.92 1.42 -23.76
N VAL A 471 -4.68 1.51 -24.29
CA VAL A 471 -3.76 0.35 -24.45
C VAL A 471 -3.61 -0.45 -23.15
N LEU A 472 -3.23 0.22 -22.06
CA LEU A 472 -2.94 -0.44 -20.78
C LEU A 472 -4.20 -1.07 -20.16
N PHE A 473 -5.32 -0.34 -20.21
CA PHE A 473 -6.58 -0.81 -19.66
C PHE A 473 -7.17 -1.98 -20.46
N LYS A 474 -7.17 -1.90 -21.79
CA LYS A 474 -7.65 -2.99 -22.66
C LYS A 474 -6.79 -4.24 -22.51
N ALA A 475 -5.46 -4.09 -22.40
CA ALA A 475 -4.56 -5.21 -22.12
C ALA A 475 -4.86 -5.88 -20.76
N LEU A 476 -5.09 -5.08 -19.71
CA LEU A 476 -5.50 -5.62 -18.41
C LEU A 476 -6.83 -6.38 -18.53
N LEU A 477 -7.85 -5.76 -19.12
CA LEU A 477 -9.19 -6.32 -19.21
C LEU A 477 -9.21 -7.63 -20.00
N ARG A 478 -8.51 -7.66 -21.15
CA ARG A 478 -8.35 -8.87 -21.97
C ARG A 478 -7.62 -9.97 -21.21
N SER A 479 -6.57 -9.64 -20.45
CA SER A 479 -5.86 -10.63 -19.65
C SER A 479 -6.71 -11.22 -18.52
N ARG A 480 -7.59 -10.43 -17.90
CA ARG A 480 -8.44 -10.88 -16.77
C ARG A 480 -9.70 -11.61 -17.21
N LEU A 481 -10.21 -11.29 -18.39
CA LEU A 481 -11.40 -11.91 -18.97
C LEU A 481 -11.05 -13.00 -20.01
N ALA A 482 -9.81 -13.46 -20.04
CA ALA A 482 -9.40 -14.54 -20.94
C ALA A 482 -10.19 -15.82 -20.66
N PHE A 483 -10.67 -16.47 -21.72
CA PHE A 483 -11.59 -17.60 -21.62
C PHE A 483 -11.11 -18.69 -20.64
N LYS A 484 -9.84 -19.09 -20.76
CA LYS A 484 -9.23 -20.12 -19.91
C LYS A 484 -9.15 -19.73 -18.43
N GLU A 485 -8.91 -18.45 -18.12
CA GLU A 485 -8.86 -17.94 -16.74
C GLU A 485 -10.26 -17.95 -16.12
N LEU A 486 -11.28 -17.54 -16.89
CA LEU A 486 -12.68 -17.54 -16.46
C LEU A 486 -13.22 -18.93 -16.14
N ILE A 487 -12.94 -19.94 -16.97
CA ILE A 487 -13.47 -21.29 -16.77
C ILE A 487 -12.69 -22.10 -15.73
N ARG A 488 -11.40 -21.82 -15.51
CA ARG A 488 -10.52 -22.66 -14.69
C ARG A 488 -10.23 -22.05 -13.33
N GLU A 489 -9.85 -20.78 -13.29
CA GLU A 489 -9.50 -20.09 -12.04
C GLU A 489 -10.77 -19.56 -11.36
N HIS A 490 -11.64 -18.89 -12.11
CA HIS A 490 -12.84 -18.24 -11.54
C HIS A 490 -14.10 -19.10 -11.56
N ARG A 491 -14.19 -20.09 -12.46
CA ARG A 491 -15.33 -21.03 -12.63
C ARG A 491 -16.66 -20.32 -12.89
N LEU A 492 -16.65 -19.18 -13.58
CA LEU A 492 -17.86 -18.38 -13.77
C LEU A 492 -18.92 -19.11 -14.59
N SER A 493 -20.18 -18.88 -14.26
CA SER A 493 -21.32 -19.22 -15.12
C SER A 493 -21.61 -18.12 -16.12
N LYS A 494 -22.38 -18.41 -17.17
CA LYS A 494 -22.83 -17.42 -18.16
C LYS A 494 -23.52 -16.22 -17.52
N VAL A 495 -24.42 -16.46 -16.58
CA VAL A 495 -25.14 -15.40 -15.86
C VAL A 495 -24.16 -14.55 -15.02
N ALA A 496 -23.19 -15.18 -14.38
CA ALA A 496 -22.17 -14.46 -13.61
C ALA A 496 -21.25 -13.62 -14.51
N PHE A 497 -20.90 -14.12 -15.70
CA PHE A 497 -20.13 -13.38 -16.69
C PHE A 497 -20.89 -12.18 -17.25
N ASP A 498 -22.16 -12.34 -17.61
CA ASP A 498 -23.01 -11.25 -18.09
C ASP A 498 -23.14 -10.13 -17.04
N TYR A 499 -23.23 -10.51 -15.77
CA TYR A 499 -23.21 -9.55 -14.64
C TYR A 499 -21.88 -8.78 -14.55
N VAL A 500 -20.74 -9.47 -14.69
CA VAL A 500 -19.41 -8.82 -14.68
C VAL A 500 -19.30 -7.79 -15.81
N ILE A 501 -19.74 -8.16 -17.02
CA ILE A 501 -19.70 -7.25 -18.18
C ILE A 501 -20.62 -6.04 -17.97
N GLY A 502 -21.84 -6.24 -17.45
CA GLY A 502 -22.76 -5.14 -17.14
C GLY A 502 -22.22 -4.18 -16.08
N GLU A 503 -21.60 -4.71 -15.02
CA GLU A 503 -20.95 -3.89 -13.98
C GLU A 503 -19.77 -3.10 -14.53
N LEU A 504 -18.93 -3.72 -15.36
CA LEU A 504 -17.79 -3.03 -15.99
C LEU A 504 -18.25 -1.87 -16.87
N GLN A 505 -19.30 -2.07 -17.67
CA GLN A 505 -19.87 -1.02 -18.52
C GLN A 505 -20.44 0.15 -17.70
N ASN A 506 -21.25 -0.14 -16.67
CA ASN A 506 -21.84 0.90 -15.80
C ASN A 506 -20.76 1.71 -15.06
N ARG A 507 -19.71 1.04 -14.57
CA ARG A 507 -18.62 1.73 -13.88
C ARG A 507 -17.72 2.50 -14.84
N TRP A 508 -17.52 2.01 -16.06
CA TRP A 508 -16.76 2.71 -17.10
C TRP A 508 -17.39 4.05 -17.47
N GLU A 509 -18.72 4.11 -17.61
CA GLU A 509 -19.43 5.37 -17.91
C GLU A 509 -19.25 6.43 -16.82
N ARG A 510 -19.00 6.02 -15.58
CA ARG A 510 -18.76 6.90 -14.42
C ARG A 510 -17.27 7.22 -14.21
N ALA A 511 -16.38 6.61 -14.97
CA ALA A 511 -14.92 6.72 -14.77
C ALA A 511 -14.32 7.99 -15.36
N PHE A 512 -15.03 8.70 -16.22
CA PHE A 512 -14.55 9.87 -16.92
C PHE A 512 -14.46 11.10 -16.03
N VAL A 513 -13.44 11.93 -16.28
CA VAL A 513 -13.36 13.27 -15.71
C VAL A 513 -14.60 14.07 -16.10
N ASN A 514 -15.15 14.83 -15.15
CA ASN A 514 -16.33 15.64 -15.43
C ASN A 514 -15.91 16.92 -16.20
N PRO A 515 -16.52 17.22 -17.36
CA PRO A 515 -16.28 18.49 -18.02
C PRO A 515 -16.61 19.68 -17.12
N GLY A 516 -15.72 20.66 -17.08
CA GLY A 516 -15.79 21.82 -16.17
C GLY A 516 -15.02 21.63 -14.87
N GLU A 517 -14.45 20.46 -14.62
CA GLU A 517 -13.58 20.23 -13.46
C GLU A 517 -12.32 21.10 -13.54
N MET A 518 -12.00 21.77 -12.43
CA MET A 518 -10.85 22.66 -12.29
C MET A 518 -9.56 21.87 -12.02
N VAL A 519 -9.20 21.03 -12.99
CA VAL A 519 -8.09 20.07 -12.90
C VAL A 519 -6.74 20.72 -12.57
N GLY A 520 -6.52 21.98 -12.97
CA GLY A 520 -5.27 22.69 -12.63
C GLY A 520 -5.14 23.04 -11.16
N VAL A 521 -6.22 23.50 -10.52
CA VAL A 521 -6.23 23.78 -9.08
C VAL A 521 -6.08 22.48 -8.29
N LEU A 522 -6.76 21.41 -8.72
CA LEU A 522 -6.65 20.09 -8.12
C LEU A 522 -5.20 19.56 -8.20
N ALA A 523 -4.56 19.68 -9.37
CA ALA A 523 -3.17 19.27 -9.56
C ALA A 523 -2.21 20.11 -8.71
N ALA A 524 -2.40 21.43 -8.66
CA ALA A 524 -1.60 22.31 -7.82
C ALA A 524 -1.67 21.89 -6.34
N GLN A 525 -2.88 21.68 -5.83
CA GLN A 525 -3.11 21.28 -4.44
C GLN A 525 -2.61 19.88 -4.10
N SER A 526 -2.58 18.99 -5.09
CA SER A 526 -2.08 17.62 -4.89
C SER A 526 -0.55 17.54 -4.89
N ILE A 527 0.13 18.49 -5.55
CA ILE A 527 1.60 18.56 -5.62
C ILE A 527 2.17 19.32 -4.43
N GLY A 528 1.62 20.48 -4.09
CA GLY A 528 2.11 21.33 -3.01
C GLY A 528 1.48 20.98 -1.67
#